data_AF-A0A3P6DFQ8-F1
#
_entry.id   AF-A0A3P6DFQ8-F1
#
_cell.length_a   1.000
_cell.length_b   1.000
_cell.length_c   1.000
_cell.angle_alpha   90.00
_cell.angle_beta   90.00
_cell.angle_gamma   90.00
#
_symmetry.space_group_name_H-M   'P 1'
#
loop_
_entity.id
_entity.type
_entity.pdbx_description
1 polymer ?
#
loop_
_entity_poly.entity_id
_entity_poly.type
_entity_poly.pdbx_seq_one_letter_code
_entity_poly.pdbx_strand_id
1 'polypeptide(L)'
;MVFVDKEGTRIHASVGEQLIKQFEGKLTEDDAKVVQLFKLYDAIGDHRTTTHPYKSGFFQTNFVGTADEFPSEVPEKYFADARYVNLIF
;
A
#
# COMPACT_ATOMS: atom_id res chain seq x y z
N MET A 1 -5.37 0.97 -0.33
CA MET A 1 -4.35 1.40 0.66
C MET A 1 -3.06 1.78 -0.07
N VAL A 2 -2.08 2.37 0.62
CA VAL A 2 -0.77 2.71 0.03
C VAL A 2 0.31 2.04 0.87
N PHE A 3 1.16 1.24 0.22
CA PHE A 3 2.36 0.70 0.86
C PHE A 3 3.53 1.63 0.66
N VAL A 4 4.42 1.67 1.64
CA VAL A 4 5.65 2.46 1.63
C VAL A 4 6.81 1.54 2.01
N ASP A 5 7.88 1.56 1.21
CA ASP A 5 9.10 0.80 1.53
C ASP A 5 10.10 1.66 2.32
N LYS A 6 11.24 1.06 2.69
CA LYS A 6 12.32 1.74 3.42
C LYS A 6 12.93 2.95 2.68
N GLU A 7 12.78 3.01 1.35
CA GLU A 7 13.30 4.09 0.52
C GLU A 7 12.26 5.22 0.35
N GLY A 8 11.03 5.01 0.81
CA GLY A 8 9.92 5.94 0.67
C GLY A 8 9.11 5.75 -0.60
N THR A 9 9.38 4.69 -1.35
CA THR A 9 8.62 4.40 -2.56
C THR A 9 7.21 4.03 -2.16
N ARG A 10 6.24 4.76 -2.71
CA ARG A 10 4.82 4.56 -2.42
C ARG A 10 4.17 3.81 -3.57
N ILE A 11 3.48 2.71 -3.27
CA ILE A 11 2.70 1.97 -4.26
C ILE A 11 1.26 1.80 -3.78
N HIS A 12 0.29 2.16 -4.64
CA HIS A 12 -1.10 1.86 -4.36
C HIS A 12 -1.32 0.34 -4.35
N ALA A 13 -2.06 -0.15 -3.38
CA ALA A 13 -2.48 -1.55 -3.30
C ALA A 13 -4.00 -1.68 -3.12
N SER A 14 -4.60 -2.61 -3.88
CA SER A 14 -6.03 -2.88 -3.86
C SER A 14 -6.33 -4.35 -3.57
N VAL A 15 -7.31 -4.59 -2.69
CA VAL A 15 -7.89 -5.90 -2.43
C VAL A 15 -9.27 -5.93 -3.05
N GLY A 16 -9.56 -6.94 -3.87
CA GLY A 16 -10.89 -7.11 -4.46
C GLY A 16 -11.93 -7.47 -3.39
N GLU A 17 -13.18 -7.06 -3.60
CA GLU A 17 -14.29 -7.23 -2.64
C GLU A 17 -14.40 -8.67 -2.12
N GLN A 18 -14.31 -9.64 -3.01
CA GLN A 18 -14.38 -11.07 -2.70
C GLN A 18 -13.25 -11.58 -1.78
N LEU A 19 -12.16 -10.82 -1.64
CA LEU A 19 -11.00 -11.17 -0.83
C LEU A 19 -10.90 -10.33 0.46
N ILE A 20 -11.80 -9.37 0.70
CA ILE A 20 -11.75 -8.50 1.88
C ILE A 20 -11.68 -9.35 3.15
N LYS A 21 -12.60 -10.30 3.32
CA LYS A 21 -12.65 -11.19 4.50
C LYS A 21 -11.37 -12.02 4.69
N GLN A 22 -10.65 -12.36 3.61
CA GLN A 22 -9.40 -13.13 3.69
C GLN A 22 -8.24 -12.31 4.27
N PHE A 23 -8.24 -11.00 4.02
CA PHE A 23 -7.18 -10.07 4.40
C PHE A 23 -7.57 -9.11 5.52
N GLU A 24 -8.82 -9.16 5.98
CA GLU A 24 -9.30 -8.45 7.16
C GLU A 24 -8.40 -8.75 8.37
N GLY A 25 -7.96 -7.71 9.06
CA GLY A 25 -7.03 -7.79 10.19
C GLY A 25 -5.57 -8.16 9.84
N LYS A 26 -5.27 -8.56 8.60
CA LYS A 26 -3.89 -8.82 8.13
C LYS A 26 -3.23 -7.60 7.50
N LEU A 27 -4.05 -6.72 6.93
CA LEU A 27 -3.65 -5.46 6.32
C LEU A 27 -4.16 -4.32 7.18
N THR A 28 -3.30 -3.87 8.08
CA THR A 28 -3.52 -2.83 9.08
C THR A 28 -2.59 -1.66 8.79
N GLU A 29 -3.03 -0.45 9.09
CA GLU A 29 -2.16 0.73 9.03
C GLU A 29 -1.09 0.64 10.12
N ASP A 30 0.01 1.37 9.92
CA ASP A 30 1.18 1.45 10.82
C ASP A 30 1.94 0.14 11.10
N ASP A 31 1.53 -0.98 10.50
CA ASP A 31 2.24 -2.25 10.58
C ASP A 31 3.17 -2.48 9.38
N ALA A 32 4.38 -2.96 9.66
CA ALA A 32 5.27 -3.48 8.63
C ALA A 32 4.89 -4.92 8.24
N LYS A 33 4.64 -5.14 6.94
CA LYS A 33 4.23 -6.45 6.41
C LYS A 33 5.12 -6.89 5.25
N VAL A 34 5.36 -8.19 5.15
CA VAL A 34 5.90 -8.84 3.95
C VAL A 34 4.73 -9.25 3.07
N VAL A 35 4.64 -8.67 1.87
CA VAL A 35 3.61 -9.01 0.88
C VAL A 35 4.27 -9.66 -0.34
N GLN A 36 3.83 -10.86 -0.70
CA GLN A 36 4.38 -11.62 -1.83
C GLN A 36 3.27 -12.19 -2.72
N LEU A 37 3.66 -12.60 -3.93
CA LEU A 37 2.79 -13.23 -4.91
C LEU A 37 1.61 -12.33 -5.28
N PHE A 38 1.84 -11.04 -5.52
CA PHE A 38 0.82 -10.09 -5.97
C PHE A 38 0.92 -9.85 -7.48
N LYS A 39 -0.12 -9.23 -8.05
CA LYS A 39 -0.11 -8.78 -9.46
C LYS A 39 0.20 -7.30 -9.54
N LEU A 40 0.96 -6.89 -10.55
CA LEU A 40 1.10 -5.49 -10.92
C LEU A 40 0.11 -5.15 -12.03
N TYR A 41 -0.47 -3.97 -11.91
CA TYR A 41 -1.32 -3.36 -12.92
C TYR A 41 -0.81 -1.96 -13.20
N ASP A 42 -1.03 -1.47 -14.41
CA ASP A 42 -0.73 -0.06 -14.71
C ASP A 42 -1.61 0.84 -13.84
N ALA A 43 -0.97 1.85 -13.22
CA ALA A 43 -1.65 2.90 -12.51
C ALA A 43 -2.01 4.01 -13.52
N ILE A 44 -3.12 3.82 -14.24
CA ILE A 44 -3.60 4.72 -15.29
C ILE A 44 -4.61 5.72 -14.71
N GLY A 45 -4.65 6.92 -15.30
CA GLY A 45 -5.58 8.00 -14.96
C GLY A 45 -4.98 9.07 -14.05
N ASP A 46 -5.62 10.23 -14.01
CA ASP A 46 -5.11 11.39 -13.27
C ASP A 46 -5.41 11.31 -11.76
N HIS A 47 -6.42 10.52 -11.38
CA HIS A 47 -6.77 10.32 -9.98
C HIS A 47 -5.96 9.18 -9.37
N ARG A 48 -4.78 9.50 -8.86
CA ARG A 48 -3.84 8.52 -8.26
C ARG A 48 -3.33 9.02 -6.92
N THR A 49 -3.17 8.08 -5.98
CA THR A 49 -2.62 8.35 -4.64
C THR A 49 -1.09 8.29 -4.60
N THR A 50 -0.43 7.85 -5.68
CA THR A 50 1.02 7.68 -5.80
C THR A 50 1.48 7.99 -7.22
N THR A 51 2.70 8.51 -7.38
CA THR A 51 3.35 8.73 -8.68
C THR A 51 3.89 7.45 -9.32
N HIS A 52 4.03 6.37 -8.55
CA HIS A 52 4.55 5.08 -9.00
C HIS A 52 3.74 4.51 -10.17
N PRO A 53 4.37 4.12 -11.30
CA PRO A 53 3.68 3.78 -12.56
C PRO A 53 2.75 2.57 -12.49
N TYR A 54 2.94 1.73 -11.47
CA TYR A 54 2.13 0.53 -11.23
C TYR A 54 1.39 0.59 -9.90
N LYS A 55 0.31 -0.19 -9.79
CA LYS A 55 -0.39 -0.52 -8.56
C LYS A 55 -0.39 -2.03 -8.32
N SER A 56 -0.38 -2.43 -7.07
CA SER A 56 -0.45 -3.83 -6.64
C SER A 56 -1.91 -4.27 -6.48
N GLY A 57 -2.24 -5.46 -6.98
CA GLY A 57 -3.52 -6.10 -6.77
C GLY A 57 -3.38 -7.46 -6.11
N PHE A 58 -4.21 -7.69 -5.10
CA PHE A 58 -4.23 -8.94 -4.35
C PHE A 58 -5.07 -10.00 -5.07
N PHE A 59 -4.60 -11.25 -5.03
CA PHE A 59 -5.37 -12.41 -5.44
C PHE A 59 -5.25 -13.55 -4.42
N GLN A 60 -5.97 -14.66 -4.65
CA GLN A 60 -6.22 -15.70 -3.66
C GLN A 60 -4.97 -16.24 -2.95
N THR A 61 -3.84 -16.34 -3.66
CA THR A 61 -2.59 -16.93 -3.14
C THR A 61 -1.58 -15.89 -2.67
N ASN A 62 -1.95 -14.61 -2.56
CA ASN A 62 -1.08 -13.61 -1.96
C ASN A 62 -0.69 -14.03 -0.54
N PHE A 63 0.60 -13.93 -0.25
CA PHE A 63 1.12 -14.11 1.11
C PHE A 63 1.24 -12.74 1.79
N VAL A 64 0.79 -12.67 3.05
CA VAL A 64 0.94 -11.51 3.94
C VAL A 64 1.46 -12.02 5.29
N GLY A 65 2.66 -11.59 5.66
CA GLY A 65 3.30 -11.92 6.94
C GLY A 65 3.77 -10.67 7.67
N THR A 66 4.17 -10.82 8.94
CA THR A 66 4.84 -9.74 9.67
C THR A 66 6.24 -9.51 9.11
N ALA A 67 6.68 -8.25 9.08
CA ALA A 67 8.04 -7.90 8.69
C ALA A 67 8.85 -7.52 9.93
N ASP A 68 9.28 -8.52 10.70
CA ASP A 68 9.97 -8.32 11.99
C ASP A 68 11.32 -7.60 11.82
N GLU A 69 11.93 -7.66 10.63
CA GLU A 69 13.20 -7.01 10.29
C GLU A 69 13.03 -5.59 9.72
N PHE A 70 11.79 -5.08 9.61
CA PHE A 70 11.56 -3.73 9.12
C PHE A 70 11.84 -2.69 10.23
N PRO A 71 12.50 -1.56 9.93
CA PRO A 71 12.80 -0.54 10.94
C PRO A 71 11.52 -0.02 11.61
N SER A 72 11.51 0.03 12.94
CA SER A 72 10.40 0.59 13.72
C SER A 72 10.29 2.11 13.59
N GLU A 73 11.41 2.78 13.33
CA GLU A 73 11.47 4.22 13.10
C GLU A 73 11.68 4.47 11.60
N VAL A 74 10.61 4.89 10.94
CA VAL A 74 10.58 5.21 9.52
C VAL A 74 10.54 6.74 9.42
N PRO A 75 11.58 7.41 8.88
CA PRO A 75 11.65 8.88 8.77
C PRO A 75 10.33 9.55 8.32
N GLU A 76 9.93 10.64 8.98
CA GLU A 76 8.67 11.38 8.71
C GLU A 76 8.43 11.72 7.23
N LYS A 77 9.51 11.94 6.47
CA LYS A 77 9.47 12.19 5.02
C LYS A 77 8.74 11.10 4.22
N TYR A 78 8.57 9.91 4.79
CA TYR A 78 7.87 8.77 4.18
C TYR A 78 6.35 8.79 4.39
N PHE A 79 5.88 9.55 5.38
CA PHE A 79 4.47 9.81 5.65
C PHE A 79 4.01 11.18 5.13
N ALA A 80 4.96 12.06 4.79
CA ALA A 80 4.71 13.36 4.17
C ALA A 80 4.36 13.20 2.68
N ASP A 81 3.08 13.00 2.37
CA ASP A 81 2.27 13.89 1.51
C ASP A 81 0.99 13.18 1.04
N ALA A 82 -0.12 13.60 1.66
CA ALA A 82 -1.48 13.52 1.13
C ALA A 82 -2.15 14.91 1.16
N ARG A 83 -1.37 15.99 1.05
CA ARG A 83 -1.83 17.38 0.91
C ARG A 83 -1.23 17.85 -0.42
N TYR A 84 -2.00 18.04 -1.50
CA TYR A 84 -3.04 19.06 -1.66
C TYR A 84 -4.25 18.52 -2.44
N VAL A 85 -5.32 18.16 -1.75
CA VAL A 85 -6.67 18.40 -2.27
C VAL A 85 -7.38 19.21 -1.20
N ASN A 86 -7.40 20.53 -1.39
CA ASN A 86 -8.33 21.39 -0.66
C ASN A 86 -9.74 20.92 -1.03
N LEU A 87 -10.35 20.07 -0.19
CA LEU A 87 -11.79 19.95 -0.13
C LEU A 87 -12.29 21.24 0.52
N ILE A 88 -12.65 22.20 -0.33
CA ILE A 88 -13.53 23.30 0.06
C ILE A 88 -14.90 22.65 0.30
N PHE A 89 -15.37 22.68 1.55
CA PHE A 89 -16.79 22.51 1.87
C PHE A 89 -17.49 23.86 1.78
#